data_AF-A0AAN8IFL5-F1
#
_entry.id   AF-A0AAN8IFL5-F1
#
_cell.length_a   1.000
_cell.length_b   1.000
_cell.length_c   1.000
_cell.angle_alpha   90.00
_cell.angle_beta   90.00
_cell.angle_gamma   90.00
#
_symmetry.space_group_name_H-M   'P 1'
#
loop_
_entity.id
_entity.type
_entity.pdbx_description
1 polymer ?
#
loop_
_entity_poly.entity_id
_entity_poly.type
_entity_poly.pdbx_seq_one_letter_code
_entity_poly.pdbx_strand_id
1 'polypeptide(L)'
;MSQLLCFATVILCIVLASCVDVKLEVTHKVSFDIETNGESMGRIVIGLFGNVVPKTVKNFVELAKREPVRGDCIKFILYHAHLF
;
A
#
# COMPACT_ATOMS: atom_id res chain seq x y z
N MET A 1 17.79 -22.19 41.34
CA MET A 1 16.55 -22.68 40.70
C MET A 1 15.75 -21.53 40.08
N SER A 2 15.34 -20.50 40.84
CA SER A 2 14.51 -19.38 40.33
C SER A 2 15.23 -18.43 39.36
N GLN A 3 16.49 -18.06 39.60
CA GLN A 3 17.19 -17.11 38.71
C GLN A 3 17.50 -17.67 37.32
N LEU A 4 17.87 -18.95 37.24
CA LEU A 4 18.10 -19.62 35.96
C LEU A 4 16.82 -19.71 35.11
N LEU A 5 15.66 -19.87 35.76
CA LEU A 5 14.35 -19.85 35.10
C LEU A 5 14.03 -18.46 34.53
N CYS A 6 14.34 -17.38 35.27
CA CYS A 6 14.15 -16.01 34.80
C CYS A 6 15.02 -15.68 33.58
N PHE A 7 16.29 -16.10 33.56
CA PHE A 7 17.16 -15.89 32.41
C PHE A 7 16.66 -16.65 31.17
N ALA A 8 16.20 -17.89 31.34
CA ALA A 8 15.65 -18.69 30.24
C ALA A 8 14.38 -18.04 29.65
N THR A 9 13.49 -17.50 30.48
CA THR A 9 12.28 -16.81 30.00
C THR A 9 12.60 -15.50 29.29
N VAL A 10 13.59 -14.73 29.78
CA VAL A 10 13.99 -13.47 29.12
C VAL A 10 14.62 -13.75 27.76
N ILE A 11 15.47 -14.77 27.65
CA ILE A 11 16.07 -15.17 26.38
C ILE A 11 15.00 -15.65 25.39
N LEU A 12 14.04 -16.46 25.85
CA LEU A 12 12.91 -16.90 25.01
C LEU A 12 12.07 -15.72 24.50
N CYS A 13 11.78 -14.74 25.35
CA CYS A 13 11.06 -13.53 24.95
C CYS A 13 11.83 -12.70 23.92
N ILE A 14 13.15 -12.57 24.07
CA ILE A 14 13.99 -11.85 23.11
C ILE A 14 14.00 -12.55 21.74
N VAL A 15 14.10 -13.89 21.71
CA VAL A 15 14.08 -14.67 20.46
C VAL A 15 12.73 -14.55 19.74
N LEU A 16 11.62 -14.56 20.49
CA LEU A 16 10.27 -14.37 19.92
C LEU A 16 10.06 -12.95 19.37
N ALA A 17 10.64 -11.92 20.02
CA ALA A 17 10.52 -10.54 19.53
C ALA A 17 11.21 -10.34 18.17
N SER A 18 12.30 -11.06 17.90
CA SER A 18 13.05 -10.97 16.64
C SER A 18 12.41 -11.68 15.43
N CYS A 19 11.32 -12.44 15.59
CA CYS A 19 10.75 -13.25 14.49
C CYS A 19 9.45 -12.67 13.87
N VAL A 20 9.04 -11.46 14.24
CA VAL A 20 7.85 -10.82 13.65
C VAL A 20 8.26 -10.01 12.42
N ASP A 21 8.30 -10.67 11.26
CA ASP A 21 8.43 -9.99 9.96
C ASP A 21 7.03 -9.59 9.47
N VAL A 22 6.72 -8.30 9.50
CA VAL A 22 5.46 -7.80 8.91
C VAL A 22 5.65 -7.73 7.40
N LYS A 23 5.42 -8.85 6.73
CA LYS A 23 5.50 -8.94 5.28
C LYS A 23 4.29 -8.28 4.63
N LEU A 24 4.51 -7.15 3.95
CA LEU A 24 3.48 -6.46 3.18
C LEU A 24 3.31 -7.15 1.82
N GLU A 25 2.26 -7.97 1.69
CA GLU A 25 1.95 -8.66 0.44
C GLU A 25 1.07 -7.81 -0.48
N VAL A 26 1.51 -7.66 -1.74
CA VAL A 26 0.71 -6.99 -2.78
C VAL A 26 -0.43 -7.92 -3.18
N THR A 27 -1.65 -7.54 -2.80
CA THR A 27 -2.87 -8.33 -3.06
C THR A 27 -3.58 -7.95 -4.35
N HIS A 28 -3.52 -6.68 -4.73
CA HIS A 28 -4.21 -6.12 -5.89
C HIS A 28 -3.27 -5.19 -6.63
N LYS A 29 -3.52 -5.00 -7.93
CA LYS A 29 -2.79 -4.03 -8.75
C LYS A 29 -3.79 -3.20 -9.53
N VAL A 30 -3.51 -1.92 -9.70
CA VAL A 30 -4.27 -1.01 -10.56
C VAL A 30 -3.32 -0.27 -11.48
N SER A 31 -3.75 -0.04 -12.71
CA SER A 31 -2.94 0.57 -13.76
C SER A 31 -3.58 1.87 -14.23
N PHE A 32 -2.77 2.90 -14.39
CA PHE A 32 -3.17 4.21 -14.92
C PHE A 32 -2.34 4.52 -16.16
N ASP A 33 -3.02 4.75 -17.27
CA ASP A 33 -2.40 5.27 -18.49
C ASP A 33 -2.37 6.79 -18.41
N ILE A 34 -1.18 7.37 -18.61
CA ILE A 34 -0.98 8.81 -18.55
C ILE A 34 -0.76 9.33 -19.96
N GLU A 35 -1.54 10.35 -20.30
CA GLU A 35 -1.43 11.07 -21.56
C GLU A 35 -1.29 12.56 -21.27
N THR A 36 -0.45 13.25 -22.03
CA THR A 36 -0.28 14.70 -21.95
C THR A 36 -0.20 15.27 -23.35
N ASN A 37 -1.00 16.30 -23.64
CA ASN A 37 -1.08 16.92 -24.98
C ASN A 37 -1.35 15.92 -26.13
N GLY A 38 -2.05 14.82 -25.85
CA GLY A 38 -2.34 13.76 -26.83
C GLY A 38 -1.19 12.77 -27.06
N GLU A 39 -0.07 12.89 -26.34
CA GLU A 39 1.02 11.94 -26.36
C GLU A 39 0.96 11.02 -25.13
N SER A 40 1.09 9.71 -25.35
CA SER A 40 1.12 8.72 -24.26
C SER A 40 2.47 8.78 -23.53
N MET A 41 2.44 9.13 -22.25
CA MET A 41 3.62 9.26 -21.40
C MET A 41 3.95 7.94 -20.67
N GLY A 42 3.12 6.91 -20.86
CA GLY A 42 3.32 5.58 -20.30
C GLY A 42 2.27 5.17 -19.27
N ARG A 43 2.49 3.99 -18.68
CA ARG A 43 1.56 3.33 -17.76
C ARG A 43 2.17 3.20 -16.37
N ILE A 44 1.50 3.73 -15.35
CA ILE A 44 1.86 3.51 -13.94
C ILE A 44 1.08 2.29 -13.43
N VAL A 45 1.77 1.37 -12.78
CA VAL A 45 1.15 0.23 -12.10
C VAL A 45 1.38 0.35 -10.59
N ILE A 46 0.31 0.45 -9.83
CA ILE A 46 0.32 0.60 -8.37
C ILE A 46 -0.11 -0.72 -7.72
N GLY A 47 0.75 -1.27 -6.85
CA GLY A 47 0.42 -2.40 -5.99
C GLY A 47 -0.31 -1.96 -4.71
N LEU A 48 -1.31 -2.72 -4.29
CA LEU A 48 -2.17 -2.43 -3.13
C LEU A 48 -2.12 -3.56 -2.09
N PHE A 49 -2.02 -3.19 -0.82
CA PHE A 49 -1.87 -4.10 0.33
C PHE A 49 -3.21 -4.35 1.05
N GLY A 50 -4.07 -5.17 0.46
CA GLY A 50 -5.43 -5.44 0.94
C GLY A 50 -5.49 -6.16 2.27
N ASN A 51 -4.44 -6.91 2.65
CA ASN A 51 -4.37 -7.60 3.94
C ASN A 51 -4.24 -6.62 5.11
N VAL A 52 -3.65 -5.44 4.89
CA VAL A 52 -3.45 -4.42 5.93
C VAL A 52 -4.57 -3.37 5.90
N VAL A 53 -4.99 -2.95 4.71
CA VAL A 53 -5.98 -1.87 4.53
C VAL A 53 -7.13 -2.26 3.59
N PRO A 54 -7.96 -3.27 3.95
CA PRO A 54 -8.92 -3.88 3.03
C PRO A 54 -10.00 -2.91 2.52
N LYS A 55 -10.50 -2.02 3.38
CA LYS A 55 -11.53 -1.04 3.00
C LYS A 55 -10.98 0.00 2.01
N THR A 56 -9.77 0.47 2.24
CA THR A 56 -9.09 1.45 1.37
C THR A 56 -8.78 0.83 0.01
N VAL A 57 -8.27 -0.39 -0.02
CA VAL A 57 -7.99 -1.10 -1.29
C VAL A 57 -9.27 -1.31 -2.08
N LYS A 58 -10.37 -1.72 -1.43
CA LYS A 58 -11.66 -1.88 -2.10
C LYS A 58 -12.14 -0.56 -2.74
N ASN A 59 -12.13 0.54 -1.98
CA ASN A 59 -12.49 1.85 -2.50
C ASN A 59 -11.59 2.28 -3.68
N PHE A 60 -10.27 2.08 -3.58
CA PHE A 60 -9.34 2.47 -4.63
C PHE A 60 -9.50 1.67 -5.92
N VAL A 61 -9.73 0.36 -5.82
CA VAL A 61 -10.00 -0.50 -6.97
C VAL A 61 -11.31 -0.11 -7.65
N GLU A 62 -12.35 0.21 -6.87
CA GLU A 62 -13.63 0.69 -7.41
C GLU A 62 -13.48 2.05 -8.10
N LEU A 63 -12.73 2.98 -7.51
CA LEU A 63 -12.43 4.28 -8.11
C LEU A 63 -11.62 4.14 -9.41
N ALA A 64 -10.63 3.26 -9.44
CA ALA A 64 -9.81 3.03 -10.62
C ALA A 64 -10.58 2.38 -11.79
N LYS A 65 -11.64 1.62 -11.49
CA LYS A 65 -12.51 0.99 -12.51
C LYS A 65 -13.55 1.95 -13.09
N ARG A 66 -13.85 3.06 -12.41
CA ARG A 66 -14.87 4.00 -12.90
C ARG A 66 -14.36 4.69 -14.17
N GLU A 67 -15.19 4.70 -15.19
CA GLU A 67 -14.91 5.44 -16.41
C GLU A 67 -14.85 6.95 -16.11
N PRO A 68 -13.91 7.68 -16.72
CA PRO A 68 -13.83 9.12 -16.56
C PRO A 68 -15.12 9.77 -17.08
N VAL A 69 -15.81 10.51 -16.22
CA VAL A 69 -17.05 11.18 -16.58
C VAL A 69 -16.70 12.46 -17.33
N ARG A 70 -16.62 12.36 -18.67
CA ARG A 70 -16.54 13.47 -19.64
C ARG A 70 -15.36 14.46 -19.42
N GLY A 71 -14.29 14.31 -20.21
CA GLY A 71 -13.24 15.33 -20.36
C GLY A 71 -12.29 15.50 -19.17
N ASP A 72 -12.63 14.96 -18.01
CA ASP A 72 -11.74 14.80 -16.87
C ASP A 72 -11.18 13.37 -16.88
N CYS A 73 -9.99 13.17 -17.46
CA CYS A 73 -9.13 12.05 -17.05
C CYS A 73 -9.13 12.02 -15.52
N ILE A 74 -9.18 10.85 -14.86
CA ILE A 74 -9.19 10.77 -13.40
C ILE A 74 -8.08 11.67 -12.87
N LYS A 75 -8.44 12.89 -12.46
CA LYS A 75 -7.54 13.83 -11.83
C LYS A 75 -7.34 13.24 -10.45
N PHE A 76 -6.45 12.27 -10.35
CA PHE A 76 -5.62 12.17 -9.16
C PHE A 76 -4.93 13.52 -9.10
N ILE A 77 -5.53 14.45 -8.36
CA ILE A 77 -5.03 15.80 -8.13
C ILE A 77 -3.71 15.61 -7.37
N LEU A 78 -2.63 15.37 -8.12
CA LEU A 78 -1.25 15.55 -7.72
C LEU A 78 -0.88 17.04 -7.78
N TYR A 79 -1.88 17.94 -7.75
CA TYR A 79 -1.73 19.39 -7.87
C TYR A 79 -1.99 20.16 -6.56
N HIS A 80 -2.13 19.50 -5.40
CA HIS A 80 -2.31 20.23 -4.14
C HIS A 80 -1.38 19.84 -2.99
N ALA A 81 -0.20 19.29 -3.31
CA ALA A 81 0.94 19.23 -2.40
C ALA A 81 1.99 20.28 -2.81
N HIS A 82 1.55 21.53 -3.00
CA HIS A 82 2.47 22.65 -2.90
C HIS A 82 2.68 22.89 -1.40
N LEU A 83 3.91 22.65 -0.95
CA LEU A 83 4.34 22.91 0.43
C LEU A 83 3.90 24.32 0.85
N PHE A 84 3.13 24.38 1.93
CA PHE A 84 3.28 25.38 2.98
C PHE A 84 3.57 24.62 4.27
#